data_AF-A0A0N0CFH3-F1
#
_entry.id   AF-A0A0N0CFH3-F1
#
_cell.length_a   1.000
_cell.length_b   1.000
_cell.length_c   1.000
_cell.angle_alpha   90.00
_cell.angle_beta   90.00
_cell.angle_gamma   90.00
#
_symmetry.space_group_name_H-M   'P 1'
#
loop_
_entity.id
_entity.type
_entity.pdbx_description
1 polymer ?
#
loop_
_entity_poly.entity_id
_entity_poly.type
_entity_poly.pdbx_seq_one_letter_code
_entity_poly.pdbx_strand_id
1 'polypeptide(L)'
;MRKSLLGLLLATGIFMGCQDETTDISNDQQSKIDMSDFFVHTDDLEAKGPSDKDGKECYSMQVLNRQLAENKGLYKKMYDIEYATRSFIAGKKPSGAGNGNGNGGGGNDGGGDPPVSDNLGVVNIPVYVHVVYSNSNENISDAQINSQIAVLNADFRRTNSDASNTPSAFASVAADSEITFTLAGTFRNASTTTAWGTNNAVKSAYPPVTPSTHMNIWVANIGGGILGYAQFPGGSSATDGIVVSPQYFGTTGYVAAPFNGGRTTTHEVGHYLNLRHIWGDGRCNRDDFVSDTPSSDRPNYGCPTTAYHCRSNDQFMNYMDYTDDSCMNMFSEGQKERMRALFASGGGRAAIAGN
;
A
#
# COMPACT_ATOMS: atom_id res chain seq x y z
N MET A 1 -6.10 -1.53 -85.00
CA MET A 1 -5.26 -0.31 -84.94
C MET A 1 -5.75 0.56 -83.79
N ARG A 2 -4.82 1.00 -82.91
CA ARG A 2 -4.81 2.19 -82.01
C ARG A 2 -6.04 2.45 -81.10
N LYS A 3 -5.95 2.26 -79.77
CA LYS A 3 -5.45 3.18 -78.68
C LYS A 3 -6.40 4.35 -78.34
N SER A 4 -6.82 4.44 -77.05
CA SER A 4 -6.76 5.63 -76.14
C SER A 4 -7.58 5.40 -74.85
N LEU A 5 -6.94 5.29 -73.67
CA LEU A 5 -6.72 6.28 -72.57
C LEU A 5 -7.95 6.48 -71.66
N LEU A 6 -7.97 5.98 -70.41
CA LEU A 6 -7.34 6.43 -69.14
C LEU A 6 -8.06 7.61 -68.45
N GLY A 7 -8.57 7.38 -67.24
CA GLY A 7 -9.07 8.40 -66.31
C GLY A 7 -9.61 7.78 -65.02
N LEU A 8 -8.75 7.54 -64.03
CA LEU A 8 -9.08 7.05 -62.69
C LEU A 8 -9.08 8.24 -61.72
N LEU A 9 -10.23 8.55 -61.12
CA LEU A 9 -10.38 9.54 -60.04
C LEU A 9 -10.43 8.79 -58.70
N LEU A 10 -9.38 8.89 -57.89
CA LEU A 10 -9.39 8.49 -56.48
C LEU A 10 -9.95 9.64 -55.64
N ALA A 11 -11.03 9.38 -54.90
CA ALA A 11 -11.51 10.24 -53.83
C ALA A 11 -10.92 9.77 -52.50
N THR A 12 -10.01 10.55 -51.92
CA THR A 12 -9.44 10.34 -50.58
C THR A 12 -10.36 10.98 -49.55
N GLY A 13 -11.02 10.16 -48.72
CA GLY A 13 -11.73 10.60 -47.52
C GLY A 13 -10.74 10.80 -46.36
N ILE A 14 -10.71 12.01 -45.80
CA ILE A 14 -9.94 12.34 -44.60
C ILE A 14 -10.79 11.94 -43.40
N PHE A 15 -10.38 10.89 -42.69
CA PHE A 15 -10.86 10.61 -41.33
C PHE A 15 -10.07 11.50 -40.35
N MET A 16 -10.75 12.50 -39.78
CA MET A 16 -10.28 13.21 -38.59
C MET A 16 -10.48 12.29 -37.38
N GLY A 17 -9.40 11.63 -36.95
CA GLY A 17 -9.33 10.95 -35.66
C GLY A 17 -8.90 11.96 -34.60
N CYS A 18 -9.67 12.05 -33.51
CA CYS A 18 -9.28 12.78 -32.30
C CYS A 18 -8.08 12.06 -31.68
N GLN A 19 -6.97 12.77 -31.49
CA GLN A 19 -5.87 12.33 -30.63
C GLN A 19 -6.26 12.64 -29.19
N ASP A 20 -6.56 11.60 -28.41
CA ASP A 20 -6.43 11.69 -26.96
C ASP A 20 -4.93 11.70 -26.64
N GLU A 21 -4.44 12.75 -26.00
CA GLU A 21 -3.08 12.82 -25.48
C GLU A 21 -2.95 11.88 -24.28
N THR A 22 -2.67 10.62 -24.55
CA THR A 22 -1.90 9.79 -23.61
C THR A 22 -0.49 10.37 -23.56
N THR A 23 -0.04 10.75 -22.37
CA THR A 23 1.37 11.02 -22.08
C THR A 23 2.17 9.74 -22.32
N ASP A 24 2.52 9.49 -23.58
CA ASP A 24 3.41 8.41 -23.98
C ASP A 24 4.81 8.73 -23.47
N ILE A 25 5.22 8.02 -22.43
CA ILE A 25 6.61 7.98 -21.98
C ILE A 25 7.43 7.46 -23.17
N SER A 26 8.41 8.24 -23.63
CA SER A 26 9.22 7.84 -24.79
C SER A 26 9.93 6.50 -24.55
N ASN A 27 10.03 5.67 -25.59
CA ASN A 27 10.69 4.35 -25.53
C ASN A 27 12.12 4.39 -24.95
N ASP A 28 12.80 5.54 -25.01
CA ASP A 28 14.14 5.73 -24.43
C ASP A 28 14.14 5.72 -22.89
N GLN A 29 13.04 6.11 -22.23
CA GLN A 29 12.88 6.10 -20.77
C GLN A 29 12.55 4.70 -20.21
N GLN A 30 11.89 3.84 -21.00
CA GLN A 30 11.56 2.46 -20.63
C GLN A 30 12.80 1.57 -20.46
N SER A 31 13.95 1.97 -21.03
CA SER A 31 15.19 1.18 -21.07
C SER A 31 16.12 1.31 -19.86
N LYS A 32 15.72 2.02 -18.77
CA LYS A 32 16.63 2.35 -17.63
C LYS A 32 16.10 2.10 -16.22
N ILE A 33 14.95 1.44 -16.03
CA ILE A 33 14.47 1.14 -14.67
C ILE A 33 15.24 -0.06 -14.12
N ASP A 34 16.06 0.21 -13.10
CA ASP A 34 16.76 -0.84 -12.37
C ASP A 34 15.75 -1.68 -11.57
N MET A 35 15.86 -3.00 -11.71
CA MET A 35 15.05 -4.01 -11.03
C MET A 35 15.94 -5.11 -10.42
N SER A 36 17.25 -4.89 -10.37
CA SER A 36 18.24 -5.89 -9.93
C SER A 36 18.15 -6.23 -8.44
N ASP A 37 17.59 -5.32 -7.65
CA ASP A 37 17.28 -5.44 -6.22
C ASP A 37 15.86 -5.98 -5.96
N PHE A 38 15.04 -6.23 -6.99
CA PHE A 38 13.66 -6.66 -6.79
C PHE A 38 13.59 -8.04 -6.11
N PHE A 39 12.78 -8.10 -5.06
CA PHE A 39 12.46 -9.33 -4.35
C PHE A 39 11.00 -9.32 -3.92
N VAL A 40 10.45 -10.52 -3.71
CA VAL A 40 9.11 -10.72 -3.14
C VAL A 40 9.11 -11.60 -1.90
N HIS A 41 10.02 -12.56 -1.84
CA HIS A 41 10.15 -13.48 -0.72
C HIS A 41 10.72 -12.77 0.50
N THR A 42 10.10 -13.01 1.63
CA THR A 42 10.64 -12.64 2.93
C THR A 42 11.29 -13.83 3.59
N ASP A 43 12.25 -13.59 4.48
CA ASP A 43 12.82 -14.67 5.27
C ASP A 43 11.74 -15.24 6.20
N ASP A 44 11.41 -16.53 6.07
CA ASP A 44 10.33 -17.19 6.84
C ASP A 44 10.50 -17.09 8.37
N LEU A 45 11.74 -16.81 8.83
CA LEU A 45 12.07 -16.57 10.23
C LEU A 45 11.78 -15.12 10.67
N GLU A 46 11.88 -14.15 9.77
CA GLU A 46 11.61 -12.72 10.03
C GLU A 46 10.12 -12.40 9.76
N ALA A 47 9.47 -13.16 8.86
CA ALA A 47 8.02 -13.11 8.69
C ALA A 47 7.29 -13.58 9.96
N LYS A 48 7.85 -14.57 10.66
CA LYS A 48 7.41 -14.91 12.01
C LYS A 48 7.96 -13.84 12.95
N GLY A 49 7.23 -12.75 13.16
CA GLY A 49 7.55 -11.81 14.24
C GLY A 49 7.86 -12.58 15.53
N PRO A 50 8.78 -12.10 16.40
CA PRO A 50 9.02 -12.71 17.69
C PRO A 50 7.71 -13.06 18.38
N SER A 51 7.66 -14.23 19.02
CA SER A 51 6.54 -14.68 19.85
C SER A 51 6.38 -13.85 21.14
N ASP A 52 6.67 -12.54 21.06
CA ASP A 52 6.39 -11.58 22.11
C ASP A 52 4.90 -11.32 22.08
N LYS A 53 4.22 -11.86 23.09
CA LYS A 53 2.75 -11.87 23.23
C LYS A 53 2.11 -10.49 23.33
N ASP A 54 2.92 -9.43 23.31
CA ASP A 54 2.52 -8.04 23.57
C ASP A 54 2.83 -7.09 22.39
N GLY A 55 3.41 -7.57 21.28
CA GLY A 55 3.76 -6.76 20.10
C GLY A 55 2.73 -6.79 18.97
N LYS A 56 2.84 -5.86 18.00
CA LYS A 56 2.00 -5.86 16.81
C LYS A 56 2.27 -7.11 15.96
N GLU A 57 1.24 -7.92 15.70
CA GLU A 57 1.33 -9.11 14.84
C GLU A 57 0.55 -8.92 13.53
N CYS A 58 1.23 -8.44 12.48
CA CYS A 58 0.73 -8.48 11.10
C CYS A 58 1.17 -9.79 10.40
N TYR A 59 0.28 -10.34 9.58
CA TYR A 59 0.49 -11.60 8.87
C TYR A 59 0.61 -11.46 7.34
N SER A 60 0.72 -10.23 6.84
CA SER A 60 0.72 -9.92 5.41
C SER A 60 1.84 -10.61 4.64
N MET A 61 3.04 -10.70 5.21
CA MET A 61 4.19 -11.32 4.54
C MET A 61 4.08 -12.84 4.48
N GLN A 62 3.49 -13.48 5.50
CA GLN A 62 3.21 -14.92 5.51
C GLN A 62 2.10 -15.26 4.51
N VAL A 63 1.08 -14.40 4.40
CA VAL A 63 0.05 -14.52 3.37
C VAL A 63 0.67 -14.39 1.99
N LEU A 64 1.56 -13.41 1.78
CA LEU A 64 2.28 -13.24 0.53
C LEU A 64 3.15 -14.46 0.17
N ASN A 65 3.98 -14.95 1.10
CA ASN A 65 4.84 -16.12 0.87
C ASN A 65 4.00 -17.36 0.49
N ARG A 66 2.88 -17.58 1.19
CA ARG A 66 1.94 -18.66 0.84
C ARG A 66 1.38 -18.47 -0.57
N GLN A 67 0.91 -17.28 -0.91
CA GLN A 67 0.35 -17.00 -2.24
C GLN A 67 1.38 -17.14 -3.36
N LEU A 68 2.64 -16.79 -3.13
CA LEU A 68 3.74 -17.01 -4.07
C LEU A 68 4.02 -18.50 -4.29
N ALA A 69 3.93 -19.31 -3.23
CA ALA A 69 4.07 -20.76 -3.32
C ALA A 69 2.90 -21.42 -4.07
N GLU A 70 1.67 -20.93 -3.85
CA GLU A 70 0.44 -21.44 -4.49
C GLU A 70 0.29 -20.97 -5.94
N ASN A 71 0.74 -19.76 -6.27
CA ASN A 71 0.61 -19.14 -7.59
C ASN A 71 1.94 -18.60 -8.11
N LYS A 72 2.63 -19.41 -8.93
CA LYS A 72 3.89 -19.02 -9.59
C LYS A 72 3.77 -17.78 -10.48
N GLY A 73 2.57 -17.46 -10.97
CA GLY A 73 2.32 -16.25 -11.77
C GLY A 73 2.32 -14.96 -10.94
N LEU A 74 2.16 -15.04 -9.62
CA LEU A 74 2.13 -13.87 -8.74
C LEU A 74 3.47 -13.12 -8.74
N TYR A 75 4.60 -13.84 -8.76
CA TYR A 75 5.93 -13.21 -8.83
C TYR A 75 6.01 -12.25 -10.01
N LYS A 76 5.62 -12.70 -11.21
CA LYS A 76 5.65 -11.87 -12.41
C LYS A 76 4.72 -10.66 -12.28
N LYS A 77 3.51 -10.84 -11.75
CA LYS A 77 2.57 -9.74 -11.56
C LYS A 77 3.13 -8.68 -10.61
N MET A 78 3.76 -9.08 -9.51
CA MET A 78 4.39 -8.15 -8.57
C MET A 78 5.62 -7.47 -9.18
N TYR A 79 6.41 -8.18 -9.99
CA TYR A 79 7.51 -7.59 -10.76
C TYR A 79 6.99 -6.50 -11.71
N ASP A 80 5.91 -6.79 -12.46
CA ASP A 80 5.32 -5.84 -13.39
C ASP A 80 4.77 -4.60 -12.65
N ILE A 81 4.17 -4.80 -11.46
CA ILE A 81 3.68 -3.71 -10.59
C ILE A 81 4.85 -2.86 -10.06
N GLU A 82 5.94 -3.48 -9.61
CA GLU A 82 7.13 -2.75 -9.15
C GLU A 82 7.77 -1.97 -10.30
N TYR A 83 7.91 -2.59 -11.46
CA TYR A 83 8.46 -1.94 -12.64
C TYR A 83 7.61 -0.72 -13.04
N ALA A 84 6.28 -0.85 -13.05
CA ALA A 84 5.37 0.27 -13.31
C ALA A 84 5.49 1.37 -12.23
N THR A 85 5.61 0.98 -10.95
CA THR A 85 5.79 1.90 -9.83
C THR A 85 7.07 2.72 -9.99
N ARG A 86 8.21 2.06 -10.23
CA ARG A 86 9.50 2.73 -10.44
C ARG A 86 9.52 3.57 -11.71
N SER A 87 8.88 3.10 -12.78
CA SER A 87 8.72 3.87 -14.03
C SER A 87 7.96 5.17 -13.79
N PHE A 88 6.86 5.10 -13.05
CA PHE A 88 6.04 6.26 -12.68
C PHE A 88 6.83 7.26 -11.82
N ILE A 89 7.56 6.78 -10.80
CA ILE A 89 8.40 7.62 -9.94
C ILE A 89 9.53 8.26 -10.74
N ALA A 90 10.20 7.51 -11.62
CA ALA A 90 11.27 8.04 -12.47
C ALA A 90 10.77 9.09 -13.46
N GLY A 91 9.57 8.89 -14.04
CA GLY A 91 8.94 9.82 -14.97
C GLY A 91 8.52 11.16 -14.35
N LYS A 92 8.39 11.24 -13.02
CA LYS A 92 8.14 12.49 -12.29
C LYS A 92 9.41 13.33 -12.05
N LYS A 93 10.60 12.80 -12.30
CA LYS A 93 11.83 13.59 -12.14
C LYS A 93 11.98 14.53 -13.35
N PRO A 94 12.30 15.82 -13.16
CA PRO A 94 12.59 16.72 -14.26
C PRO A 94 13.64 16.11 -15.19
N SER A 95 13.48 16.27 -16.50
CA SER A 95 14.45 15.87 -17.52
C SER A 95 15.75 16.66 -17.36
N GLY A 96 16.61 16.20 -16.44
CA GLY A 96 17.86 16.90 -16.09
C GLY A 96 18.56 16.40 -14.81
N ALA A 97 17.89 15.66 -13.92
CA ALA A 97 18.56 15.02 -12.80
C ALA A 97 19.34 13.78 -13.29
N GLY A 98 20.65 13.94 -13.46
CA GLY A 98 21.53 12.92 -14.04
C GLY A 98 21.52 11.58 -13.30
N ASN A 99 21.77 10.51 -14.05
CA ASN A 99 22.11 9.18 -13.51
C ASN A 99 23.35 9.28 -12.61
N GLY A 100 23.14 9.43 -11.31
CA GLY A 100 24.18 9.33 -10.29
C GLY A 100 24.50 7.86 -9.98
N ASN A 101 25.27 7.22 -10.84
CA ASN A 101 26.00 6.00 -10.46
C ASN A 101 27.15 6.43 -9.55
N GLY A 102 27.00 6.32 -8.23
CA GLY A 102 27.97 6.90 -7.29
C GLY A 102 27.91 6.31 -5.89
N ASN A 103 28.75 5.32 -5.65
CA ASN A 103 29.17 4.82 -4.35
C ASN A 103 29.67 5.98 -3.44
N GLY A 104 29.01 6.20 -2.30
CA GLY A 104 29.58 6.82 -1.10
C GLY A 104 29.48 8.35 -0.96
N GLY A 105 28.99 8.78 0.22
CA GLY A 105 29.34 10.05 0.84
C GLY A 105 28.20 11.04 0.98
N GLY A 106 27.84 11.33 2.23
CA GLY A 106 26.83 12.33 2.58
C GLY A 106 27.12 13.71 1.98
N GLY A 107 26.07 14.33 1.47
CA GLY A 107 26.08 15.66 0.88
C GLY A 107 24.66 16.19 0.86
N ASN A 108 24.51 17.40 1.37
CA ASN A 108 23.27 18.08 1.68
C ASN A 108 22.72 18.76 0.41
N ASP A 109 21.83 18.09 -0.33
CA ASP A 109 21.20 18.67 -1.53
C ASP A 109 19.83 19.26 -1.17
N GLY A 110 19.89 20.39 -0.45
CA GLY A 110 18.75 21.30 -0.32
C GLY A 110 18.56 22.07 -1.63
N GLY A 111 17.48 21.75 -2.35
CA GLY A 111 17.11 22.42 -3.59
C GLY A 111 15.94 21.73 -4.27
N GLY A 112 14.74 21.86 -3.69
CA GLY A 112 13.51 21.28 -4.19
C GLY A 112 13.09 21.89 -5.52
N ASP A 113 13.11 21.07 -6.56
CA ASP A 113 12.09 21.20 -7.60
C ASP A 113 10.76 20.68 -7.01
N PRO A 114 9.63 21.37 -7.25
CA PRO A 114 8.34 20.84 -6.84
C PRO A 114 8.14 19.48 -7.50
N PRO A 115 7.68 18.46 -6.76
CA PRO A 115 7.41 17.14 -7.33
C PRO A 115 6.45 17.32 -8.51
N VAL A 116 6.82 16.76 -9.67
CA VAL A 116 5.93 16.77 -10.84
C VAL A 116 4.64 16.07 -10.44
N SER A 117 3.52 16.79 -10.56
CA SER A 117 2.20 16.28 -10.20
C SER A 117 1.88 15.04 -11.02
N ASP A 118 1.26 14.04 -10.39
CA ASP A 118 0.68 12.89 -11.11
C ASP A 118 -0.68 13.20 -11.73
N ASN A 119 -1.21 14.41 -11.55
CA ASN A 119 -2.53 14.83 -12.03
C ASN A 119 -3.70 13.96 -11.54
N LEU A 120 -3.50 13.13 -10.51
CA LEU A 120 -4.56 12.28 -9.94
C LEU A 120 -5.44 13.06 -8.93
N GLY A 121 -4.98 14.23 -8.47
CA GLY A 121 -5.64 14.96 -7.39
C GLY A 121 -5.71 14.14 -6.10
N VAL A 122 -6.73 14.37 -5.27
CA VAL A 122 -6.99 13.52 -4.10
C VAL A 122 -7.71 12.26 -4.56
N VAL A 123 -7.11 11.10 -4.35
CA VAL A 123 -7.71 9.80 -4.71
C VAL A 123 -8.68 9.38 -3.61
N ASN A 124 -9.94 9.12 -3.96
CA ASN A 124 -10.90 8.52 -3.03
C ASN A 124 -10.97 7.00 -3.26
N ILE A 125 -10.89 6.23 -2.18
CA ILE A 125 -11.04 4.77 -2.18
C ILE A 125 -12.39 4.44 -1.55
N PRO A 126 -13.38 3.98 -2.33
CA PRO A 126 -14.62 3.44 -1.79
C PRO A 126 -14.36 2.13 -1.02
N VAL A 127 -14.93 2.00 0.17
CA VAL A 127 -14.69 0.87 1.08
C VAL A 127 -15.97 0.11 1.39
N TYR A 128 -15.93 -1.21 1.25
CA TYR A 128 -16.90 -2.12 1.87
C TYR A 128 -16.33 -2.76 3.13
N VAL A 129 -17.10 -2.71 4.22
CA VAL A 129 -16.74 -3.35 5.49
C VAL A 129 -17.61 -4.59 5.71
N HIS A 130 -16.99 -5.75 5.85
CA HIS A 130 -17.63 -7.03 6.14
C HIS A 130 -17.39 -7.40 7.61
N VAL A 131 -18.36 -7.13 8.47
CA VAL A 131 -18.33 -7.57 9.87
C VAL A 131 -18.78 -9.02 9.94
N VAL A 132 -17.86 -9.92 10.31
CA VAL A 132 -18.12 -11.35 10.45
C VAL A 132 -17.91 -11.75 11.90
N TYR A 133 -18.98 -12.13 12.59
CA TYR A 133 -18.99 -12.22 14.06
C TYR A 133 -19.58 -13.52 14.58
N SER A 134 -19.02 -14.02 15.67
CA SER A 134 -19.47 -15.22 16.39
C SER A 134 -20.15 -14.92 17.73
N ASN A 135 -20.03 -13.69 18.21
CA ASN A 135 -20.64 -13.22 19.45
C ASN A 135 -20.95 -11.72 19.37
N SER A 136 -21.61 -11.17 20.41
CA SER A 136 -22.08 -9.78 20.42
C SER A 136 -20.96 -8.74 20.44
N ASN A 137 -19.79 -9.04 21.00
CA ASN A 137 -18.66 -8.10 21.03
C ASN A 137 -18.04 -7.94 19.64
N GLU A 138 -17.93 -9.04 18.89
CA GLU A 138 -17.41 -9.06 17.52
C GLU A 138 -18.35 -8.38 16.51
N ASN A 139 -19.64 -8.24 16.83
CA ASN A 139 -20.61 -7.49 16.03
C ASN A 139 -20.45 -5.97 16.26
N ILE A 140 -19.29 -5.44 15.88
CA ILE A 140 -18.87 -4.06 16.18
C ILE A 140 -19.88 -3.01 15.68
N SER A 141 -20.04 -1.92 16.41
CA SER A 141 -21.03 -0.88 16.07
C SER A 141 -20.67 -0.10 14.81
N ASP A 142 -21.65 0.54 14.16
CA ASP A 142 -21.39 1.48 13.06
C ASP A 142 -20.52 2.67 13.51
N ALA A 143 -20.62 3.09 14.78
CA ALA A 143 -19.76 4.12 15.34
C ALA A 143 -18.28 3.69 15.36
N GLN A 144 -18.01 2.43 15.70
CA GLN A 144 -16.66 1.85 15.62
C GLN A 144 -16.16 1.80 14.17
N ILE A 145 -17.01 1.40 13.21
CA ILE A 145 -16.66 1.42 11.79
C ILE A 145 -16.34 2.83 11.30
N ASN A 146 -17.21 3.80 11.59
CA ASN A 146 -17.01 5.19 11.20
C ASN A 146 -15.76 5.80 11.83
N SER A 147 -15.43 5.42 13.07
CA SER A 147 -14.20 5.85 13.72
C SER A 147 -12.95 5.36 12.97
N GLN A 148 -12.97 4.15 12.41
CA GLN A 148 -11.87 3.64 11.61
C GLN A 148 -11.73 4.38 10.27
N ILE A 149 -12.84 4.68 9.59
CA ILE A 149 -12.82 5.45 8.35
C ILE A 149 -12.29 6.87 8.60
N ALA A 150 -12.64 7.48 9.74
CA ALA A 150 -12.08 8.76 10.16
C ALA A 150 -10.56 8.69 10.40
N VAL A 151 -10.08 7.63 11.05
CA VAL A 151 -8.63 7.38 11.24
C VAL A 151 -7.90 7.24 9.91
N LEU A 152 -8.42 6.44 8.97
CA LEU A 152 -7.81 6.29 7.66
C LEU A 152 -7.71 7.63 6.92
N ASN A 153 -8.78 8.42 6.92
CA ASN A 153 -8.73 9.76 6.34
C ASN A 153 -7.72 10.67 7.06
N ALA A 154 -7.61 10.59 8.38
CA ALA A 154 -6.66 11.39 9.15
C ALA A 154 -5.20 11.05 8.82
N ASP A 155 -4.86 9.75 8.82
CA ASP A 155 -3.49 9.28 8.57
C ASP A 155 -3.06 9.49 7.12
N PHE A 156 -3.90 9.11 6.16
CA PHE A 156 -3.56 9.23 4.73
C PHE A 156 -3.64 10.67 4.22
N ARG A 157 -4.24 11.58 4.99
CA ARG A 157 -4.22 13.04 4.71
C ARG A 157 -3.30 13.84 5.61
N ARG A 158 -2.53 13.19 6.49
CA ARG A 158 -1.66 13.84 7.47
C ARG A 158 -2.39 14.90 8.33
N THR A 159 -3.66 14.63 8.64
CA THR A 159 -4.49 15.45 9.54
C THR A 159 -4.71 14.77 10.90
N ASN A 160 -4.00 13.67 11.14
CA ASN A 160 -3.92 13.00 12.43
C ASN A 160 -3.39 13.95 13.53
N SER A 161 -4.04 13.93 14.69
CA SER A 161 -3.75 14.87 15.79
C SER A 161 -2.36 14.72 16.38
N ASP A 162 -1.73 13.56 16.20
CA ASP A 162 -0.37 13.23 16.63
C ASP A 162 0.68 13.48 15.54
N ALA A 163 0.33 14.07 14.39
CA ALA A 163 1.29 14.41 13.32
C ALA A 163 2.43 15.31 13.82
N SER A 164 2.18 16.15 14.84
CA SER A 164 3.20 16.98 15.48
C SER A 164 4.21 16.20 16.32
N ASN A 165 3.95 14.93 16.60
CA ASN A 165 4.87 14.05 17.34
C ASN A 165 5.94 13.44 16.43
N THR A 166 5.85 13.62 15.10
CA THR A 166 6.91 13.22 14.18
C THR A 166 8.23 13.88 14.58
N PRO A 167 9.32 13.12 14.83
CA PRO A 167 10.61 13.71 15.19
C PRO A 167 11.12 14.66 14.11
N SER A 168 11.80 15.73 14.52
CA SER A 168 12.30 16.75 13.60
C SER A 168 13.21 16.21 12.50
N ALA A 169 13.92 15.10 12.76
CA ALA A 169 14.76 14.41 11.78
C ALA A 169 13.98 13.81 10.60
N PHE A 170 12.68 13.54 10.77
CA PHE A 170 11.81 12.95 9.74
C PHE A 170 10.68 13.88 9.29
N ALA A 171 10.56 15.07 9.90
CA ALA A 171 9.50 16.02 9.58
C ALA A 171 9.50 16.46 8.11
N SER A 172 10.69 16.54 7.49
CA SER A 172 10.83 16.96 6.08
C SER A 172 10.37 15.92 5.06
N VAL A 173 10.22 14.65 5.47
CA VAL A 173 9.79 13.56 4.58
C VAL A 173 8.38 13.08 4.91
N ALA A 174 7.69 13.69 5.88
CA ALA A 174 6.38 13.23 6.31
C ALA A 174 5.24 13.76 5.43
N ALA A 175 4.42 12.86 4.89
CA ALA A 175 3.59 13.15 3.72
C ALA A 175 2.08 13.17 3.99
N ASP A 176 1.38 14.13 3.38
CA ASP A 176 -0.04 13.97 3.00
C ASP A 176 -0.08 13.06 1.77
N SER A 177 -0.57 11.83 1.92
CA SER A 177 -0.61 10.85 0.82
C SER A 177 -1.64 11.20 -0.26
N GLU A 178 -2.51 12.19 0.00
CA GLU A 178 -3.59 12.62 -0.88
C GLU A 178 -4.54 11.48 -1.25
N ILE A 179 -4.79 10.61 -0.27
CA ILE A 179 -5.73 9.49 -0.35
C ILE A 179 -6.81 9.68 0.71
N THR A 180 -8.07 9.49 0.33
CA THR A 180 -9.24 9.54 1.19
C THR A 180 -10.05 8.27 1.07
N PHE A 181 -10.91 8.00 2.05
CA PHE A 181 -11.72 6.79 2.12
C PHE A 181 -13.16 7.15 2.39
N THR A 182 -14.07 6.55 1.62
CA THR A 182 -15.52 6.69 1.81
C THR A 182 -16.13 5.33 2.08
N LEU A 183 -16.96 5.23 3.12
CA LEU A 183 -17.71 4.00 3.40
C LEU A 183 -18.82 3.85 2.35
N ALA A 184 -18.66 2.89 1.45
CA ALA A 184 -19.65 2.55 0.42
C ALA A 184 -20.75 1.63 0.96
N GLY A 185 -20.47 0.86 2.01
CA GLY A 185 -21.46 0.03 2.67
C GLY A 185 -20.88 -0.91 3.72
N THR A 186 -21.77 -1.53 4.48
CA THR A 186 -21.43 -2.49 5.52
C THR A 186 -22.25 -3.76 5.37
N PHE A 187 -21.59 -4.90 5.41
CA PHE A 187 -22.20 -6.23 5.45
C PHE A 187 -21.98 -6.83 6.83
N ARG A 188 -23.02 -7.44 7.41
CA ARG A 188 -22.96 -8.06 8.74
C ARG A 188 -23.36 -9.53 8.62
N ASN A 189 -22.47 -10.42 9.01
CA ASN A 189 -22.65 -11.86 8.88
C ASN A 189 -22.38 -12.55 10.23
N ALA A 190 -23.42 -13.13 10.83
CA ALA A 190 -23.26 -14.04 11.95
C ALA A 190 -22.65 -15.37 11.46
N SER A 191 -21.70 -15.91 12.22
CA SER A 191 -21.05 -17.20 11.94
C SER A 191 -20.82 -17.99 13.22
N THR A 192 -20.83 -19.32 13.14
CA THR A 192 -20.41 -20.18 14.26
C THR A 192 -18.89 -20.30 14.36
N THR A 193 -18.15 -19.84 13.37
CA THR A 193 -16.67 -19.85 13.37
C THR A 193 -16.16 -18.78 14.33
N THR A 194 -15.45 -19.21 15.37
CA THR A 194 -14.89 -18.33 16.41
C THR A 194 -13.49 -17.81 16.12
N ALA A 195 -12.75 -18.43 15.20
CA ALA A 195 -11.45 -17.96 14.73
C ALA A 195 -11.24 -18.35 13.26
N TRP A 196 -10.91 -17.37 12.42
CA TRP A 196 -10.82 -17.55 10.97
C TRP A 196 -9.40 -17.87 10.47
N GLY A 197 -8.37 -17.56 11.26
CA GLY A 197 -6.98 -17.68 10.84
C GLY A 197 -6.64 -16.77 9.64
N THR A 198 -5.46 -16.99 9.07
CA THR A 198 -4.88 -16.15 8.01
C THR A 198 -4.86 -16.84 6.64
N ASN A 199 -5.55 -17.97 6.49
CA ASN A 199 -5.63 -18.75 5.26
C ASN A 199 -6.73 -18.29 4.28
N ASN A 200 -7.20 -17.03 4.42
CA ASN A 200 -8.32 -16.46 3.66
C ASN A 200 -9.68 -17.17 3.86
N ALA A 201 -9.87 -18.01 4.89
CA ALA A 201 -11.16 -18.69 5.11
C ALA A 201 -12.35 -17.72 5.21
N VAL A 202 -12.17 -16.56 5.86
CA VAL A 202 -13.22 -15.53 5.95
C VAL A 202 -13.58 -14.95 4.58
N LYS A 203 -12.56 -14.72 3.72
CA LYS A 203 -12.76 -14.20 2.36
C LYS A 203 -13.38 -15.26 1.44
N SER A 204 -13.09 -16.55 1.66
CA SER A 204 -13.75 -17.64 0.93
C SER A 204 -15.22 -17.82 1.33
N ALA A 205 -15.53 -17.67 2.63
CA ALA A 205 -16.91 -17.76 3.13
C ALA A 205 -17.74 -16.52 2.76
N TYR A 206 -17.14 -15.34 2.78
CA TYR A 206 -17.75 -14.06 2.45
C TYR A 206 -16.91 -13.33 1.40
N PRO A 207 -17.09 -13.64 0.10
CA PRO A 207 -16.27 -13.09 -0.98
C PRO A 207 -16.32 -11.57 -1.10
N PRO A 208 -15.26 -10.94 -1.63
CA PRO A 208 -15.23 -9.49 -1.85
C PRO A 208 -16.34 -9.04 -2.78
N VAL A 209 -16.84 -7.83 -2.53
CA VAL A 209 -17.79 -7.14 -3.39
C VAL A 209 -17.02 -6.14 -4.24
N THR A 210 -17.12 -6.31 -5.56
CA THR A 210 -16.51 -5.42 -6.58
C THR A 210 -15.04 -5.01 -6.29
N PRO A 211 -14.12 -5.97 -6.06
CA PRO A 211 -12.73 -5.69 -5.66
C PRO A 211 -11.92 -4.90 -6.70
N SER A 212 -12.42 -4.74 -7.92
CA SER A 212 -11.80 -3.90 -8.96
C SER A 212 -11.99 -2.40 -8.71
N THR A 213 -13.05 -2.01 -7.99
CA THR A 213 -13.43 -0.59 -7.79
C THR A 213 -13.58 -0.22 -6.32
N HIS A 214 -13.65 -1.21 -5.42
CA HIS A 214 -13.84 -1.00 -3.98
C HIS A 214 -12.80 -1.80 -3.20
N MET A 215 -12.24 -1.16 -2.18
CA MET A 215 -11.47 -1.88 -1.17
C MET A 215 -12.42 -2.68 -0.28
N ASN A 216 -12.10 -3.94 -0.03
CA ASN A 216 -12.84 -4.80 0.88
C ASN A 216 -12.06 -4.97 2.19
N ILE A 217 -12.72 -4.67 3.30
CA ILE A 217 -12.18 -4.83 4.64
C ILE A 217 -13.06 -5.84 5.37
N TRP A 218 -12.48 -6.96 5.82
CA TRP A 218 -13.18 -7.87 6.72
C TRP A 218 -12.78 -7.55 8.16
N VAL A 219 -13.79 -7.41 9.01
CA VAL A 219 -13.62 -7.33 10.46
C VAL A 219 -14.08 -8.66 11.03
N ALA A 220 -13.13 -9.51 11.40
CA ALA A 220 -13.39 -10.89 11.80
C ALA A 220 -12.33 -11.38 12.78
N ASN A 221 -12.72 -12.18 13.77
CA ASN A 221 -11.76 -12.71 14.73
C ASN A 221 -10.79 -13.68 14.03
N ILE A 222 -9.54 -13.26 13.86
CA ILE A 222 -8.49 -14.08 13.22
C ILE A 222 -8.03 -15.18 14.19
N GLY A 223 -7.97 -14.87 15.49
CA GLY A 223 -7.43 -15.73 16.53
C GLY A 223 -5.90 -15.66 16.65
N GLY A 224 -5.37 -16.23 17.73
CA GLY A 224 -3.93 -16.39 17.94
C GLY A 224 -3.17 -15.12 18.37
N GLY A 225 -3.85 -14.01 18.59
CA GLY A 225 -3.19 -12.72 18.87
C GLY A 225 -2.99 -11.85 17.63
N ILE A 226 -3.28 -12.38 16.43
CA ILE A 226 -3.02 -11.71 15.17
C ILE A 226 -3.95 -10.51 14.98
N LEU A 227 -3.34 -9.36 14.65
CA LEU A 227 -4.04 -8.09 14.52
C LEU A 227 -4.73 -7.95 13.17
N GLY A 228 -3.98 -8.22 12.09
CA GLY A 228 -4.47 -8.09 10.73
C GLY A 228 -3.58 -8.76 9.69
N TYR A 229 -4.09 -8.81 8.47
CA TYR A 229 -3.32 -9.12 7.28
C TYR A 229 -3.96 -8.52 6.03
N ALA A 230 -3.11 -8.22 5.06
CA ALA A 230 -3.47 -7.71 3.75
C ALA A 230 -3.16 -8.72 2.65
N GLN A 231 -3.74 -8.47 1.48
CA GLN A 231 -3.24 -9.01 0.22
C GLN A 231 -2.55 -7.88 -0.55
N PHE A 232 -1.29 -8.11 -0.95
CA PHE A 232 -0.56 -7.20 -1.83
C PHE A 232 -1.18 -7.13 -3.23
N PRO A 233 -0.95 -6.03 -3.97
CA PRO A 233 -1.33 -5.94 -5.38
C PRO A 233 -0.78 -7.10 -6.23
N GLY A 234 -1.54 -7.49 -7.25
CA GLY A 234 -1.22 -8.63 -8.12
C GLY A 234 -1.80 -9.97 -7.65
N GLY A 235 -2.26 -10.05 -6.40
CA GLY A 235 -2.99 -11.19 -5.84
C GLY A 235 -4.33 -11.49 -6.54
N SER A 236 -5.03 -12.53 -6.05
CA SER A 236 -6.32 -12.92 -6.63
C SER A 236 -7.42 -11.92 -6.28
N SER A 237 -8.25 -11.54 -7.26
CA SER A 237 -9.42 -10.68 -7.01
C SER A 237 -10.42 -11.32 -6.05
N ALA A 238 -10.47 -12.66 -5.97
CA ALA A 238 -11.35 -13.39 -5.05
C ALA A 238 -10.97 -13.22 -3.57
N THR A 239 -9.78 -12.68 -3.28
CA THR A 239 -9.27 -12.47 -1.92
C THR A 239 -8.65 -11.07 -1.72
N ASP A 240 -8.87 -10.14 -2.65
CA ASP A 240 -8.31 -8.78 -2.58
C ASP A 240 -8.93 -7.98 -1.43
N GLY A 241 -8.08 -7.25 -0.70
CA GLY A 241 -8.46 -6.50 0.49
C GLY A 241 -7.74 -6.99 1.76
N ILE A 242 -8.21 -6.51 2.92
CA ILE A 242 -7.55 -6.72 4.22
C ILE A 242 -8.48 -7.36 5.23
N VAL A 243 -7.93 -8.02 6.24
CA VAL A 243 -8.69 -8.54 7.39
C VAL A 243 -8.09 -7.99 8.66
N VAL A 244 -8.95 -7.53 9.58
CA VAL A 244 -8.55 -6.97 10.87
C VAL A 244 -9.39 -7.62 11.97
N SER A 245 -8.76 -8.03 13.08
CA SER A 245 -9.47 -8.54 14.24
C SER A 245 -10.32 -7.42 14.89
N PRO A 246 -11.54 -7.69 15.37
CA PRO A 246 -12.52 -6.67 15.74
C PRO A 246 -12.04 -5.74 16.86
N GLN A 247 -11.24 -6.24 17.81
CA GLN A 247 -10.67 -5.45 18.90
C GLN A 247 -9.55 -4.48 18.47
N TYR A 248 -9.12 -4.51 17.21
CA TYR A 248 -8.07 -3.63 16.68
C TYR A 248 -8.57 -2.78 15.49
N PHE A 249 -9.90 -2.66 15.37
CA PHE A 249 -10.57 -1.91 14.31
C PHE A 249 -11.32 -0.71 14.88
N GLY A 250 -10.91 0.50 14.52
CA GLY A 250 -11.46 1.76 15.02
C GLY A 250 -10.86 2.22 16.35
N THR A 251 -11.50 3.22 16.98
CA THR A 251 -11.01 3.87 18.21
C THR A 251 -12.05 3.96 19.31
N THR A 252 -13.21 3.34 19.10
CA THR A 252 -14.32 3.33 20.04
C THR A 252 -15.03 1.98 20.03
N GLY A 253 -15.81 1.69 21.07
CA GLY A 253 -16.52 0.42 21.18
C GLY A 253 -15.61 -0.72 21.65
N TYR A 254 -15.64 -1.84 20.94
CA TYR A 254 -14.88 -3.03 21.27
C TYR A 254 -13.48 -2.91 20.69
N VAL A 255 -12.61 -2.15 21.36
CA VAL A 255 -11.19 -1.97 21.00
C VAL A 255 -10.29 -2.30 22.19
N ALA A 256 -9.06 -2.76 21.93
CA ALA A 256 -8.10 -3.20 22.94
C ALA A 256 -6.75 -2.49 22.77
N ALA A 257 -6.30 -1.82 23.84
CA ALA A 257 -4.96 -1.24 23.90
C ALA A 257 -3.88 -2.35 23.91
N PRO A 258 -2.67 -2.10 23.37
CA PRO A 258 -2.18 -0.81 22.84
C PRO A 258 -2.58 -0.51 21.38
N PHE A 259 -3.36 -1.39 20.73
CA PHE A 259 -3.75 -1.28 19.32
C PHE A 259 -5.19 -0.79 19.15
N ASN A 260 -5.55 0.25 19.90
CA ASN A 260 -6.88 0.87 19.94
C ASN A 260 -6.94 2.27 19.29
N GLY A 261 -5.89 2.64 18.55
CA GLY A 261 -5.84 3.86 17.74
C GLY A 261 -6.30 3.64 16.29
N GLY A 262 -6.55 2.41 15.87
CA GLY A 262 -6.95 2.06 14.50
C GLY A 262 -5.78 2.04 13.51
N ARG A 263 -4.51 2.03 13.99
CA ARG A 263 -3.31 2.03 13.13
C ARG A 263 -2.92 0.65 12.63
N THR A 264 -3.52 -0.41 13.18
CA THR A 264 -3.54 -1.72 12.54
C THR A 264 -4.15 -1.62 11.14
N THR A 265 -5.36 -1.04 11.00
CA THR A 265 -5.98 -0.88 9.69
C THR A 265 -5.16 0.03 8.77
N THR A 266 -4.60 1.14 9.28
CA THR A 266 -3.72 2.03 8.49
C THR A 266 -2.52 1.26 7.91
N HIS A 267 -1.89 0.41 8.71
CA HIS A 267 -0.77 -0.44 8.29
C HIS A 267 -1.17 -1.48 7.24
N GLU A 268 -2.28 -2.21 7.44
CA GLU A 268 -2.75 -3.19 6.46
C GLU A 268 -3.17 -2.52 5.15
N VAL A 269 -3.74 -1.32 5.19
CA VAL A 269 -4.03 -0.52 4.00
C VAL A 269 -2.72 -0.11 3.30
N GLY A 270 -1.65 0.18 4.04
CA GLY A 270 -0.32 0.40 3.46
C GLY A 270 0.15 -0.80 2.62
N HIS A 271 0.04 -2.02 3.15
CA HIS A 271 0.33 -3.25 2.38
C HIS A 271 -0.60 -3.44 1.17
N TYR A 272 -1.90 -3.19 1.34
CA TYR A 272 -2.87 -3.19 0.23
C TYR A 272 -2.47 -2.22 -0.89
N LEU A 273 -1.79 -1.12 -0.52
CA LEU A 273 -1.25 -0.08 -1.40
C LEU A 273 0.24 -0.23 -1.70
N ASN A 274 0.77 -1.47 -1.66
CA ASN A 274 2.12 -1.84 -2.12
C ASN A 274 3.29 -1.38 -1.23
N LEU A 275 3.04 -1.01 0.03
CA LEU A 275 4.10 -0.74 1.01
C LEU A 275 4.55 -2.03 1.69
N ARG A 276 5.85 -2.15 1.94
CA ARG A 276 6.44 -3.23 2.75
C ARG A 276 6.64 -2.75 4.19
N HIS A 277 6.95 -3.68 5.07
CA HIS A 277 7.50 -3.32 6.37
C HIS A 277 8.82 -2.56 6.20
N ILE A 278 9.06 -1.55 7.06
CA ILE A 278 10.21 -0.64 6.89
C ILE A 278 11.59 -1.31 7.07
N TRP A 279 11.64 -2.49 7.67
CA TRP A 279 12.87 -3.30 7.80
C TRP A 279 13.07 -4.30 6.64
N GLY A 280 12.23 -4.24 5.61
CA GLY A 280 12.36 -5.02 4.38
C GLY A 280 12.16 -6.54 4.53
N ASP A 281 11.82 -7.03 5.73
CA ASP A 281 11.63 -8.45 6.06
C ASP A 281 12.82 -9.35 5.65
N GLY A 282 14.03 -8.81 5.73
CA GLY A 282 15.25 -9.55 5.38
C GLY A 282 16.55 -8.90 5.89
N ARG A 283 16.52 -8.27 7.06
CA ARG A 283 17.68 -7.63 7.71
C ARG A 283 18.26 -6.48 6.86
N CYS A 284 19.48 -6.03 7.19
CA CYS A 284 20.18 -4.93 6.48
C CYS A 284 20.53 -5.19 5.00
N ASN A 285 20.09 -6.29 4.38
CA ASN A 285 20.34 -6.59 2.96
C ASN A 285 19.07 -6.54 2.09
N ARG A 286 17.93 -6.24 2.70
CA ARG A 286 16.65 -5.97 2.06
C ARG A 286 16.22 -4.57 2.41
N ASP A 287 15.41 -4.02 1.53
CA ASP A 287 14.87 -2.68 1.62
C ASP A 287 13.36 -2.74 1.42
N ASP A 288 12.63 -1.75 1.91
CA ASP A 288 11.18 -1.64 1.67
C ASP A 288 10.86 -1.02 0.30
N PHE A 289 11.91 -0.71 -0.49
CA PHE A 289 11.91 -0.03 -1.78
C PHE A 289 11.51 1.44 -1.71
N VAL A 290 11.74 2.09 -0.56
CA VAL A 290 11.48 3.50 -0.32
C VAL A 290 12.77 4.18 0.13
N SER A 291 13.29 5.13 -0.65
CA SER A 291 14.59 5.72 -0.36
C SER A 291 14.63 6.66 0.85
N ASP A 292 13.48 7.16 1.31
CA ASP A 292 13.37 8.08 2.45
C ASP A 292 12.92 7.39 3.76
N THR A 293 12.79 6.07 3.76
CA THR A 293 12.72 5.23 4.96
C THR A 293 14.13 4.69 5.25
N PRO A 294 14.72 5.00 6.42
CA PRO A 294 16.05 4.51 6.77
C PRO A 294 16.08 2.99 6.91
N SER A 295 17.14 2.35 6.41
CA SER A 295 17.33 0.89 6.49
C SER A 295 17.30 0.40 7.94
N SER A 296 16.48 -0.61 8.21
CA SER A 296 16.43 -1.31 9.50
C SER A 296 16.53 -2.83 9.28
N ASP A 297 16.94 -3.58 10.31
CA ASP A 297 17.04 -5.05 10.23
C ASP A 297 15.90 -5.81 10.91
N ARG A 298 15.02 -5.11 11.62
CA ARG A 298 13.95 -5.71 12.42
C ARG A 298 12.81 -4.71 12.69
N PRO A 299 11.62 -5.19 13.07
CA PRO A 299 10.58 -4.34 13.63
C PRO A 299 10.99 -3.70 14.96
N ASN A 300 10.44 -2.51 15.22
CA ASN A 300 10.39 -1.93 16.56
C ASN A 300 9.02 -2.18 17.19
N TYR A 301 8.98 -2.32 18.51
CA TYR A 301 7.76 -2.60 19.29
C TYR A 301 7.57 -1.60 20.42
N GLY A 302 6.33 -1.48 20.90
CA GLY A 302 6.00 -0.54 21.97
C GLY A 302 6.12 0.91 21.50
N CYS A 303 6.59 1.76 22.40
CA CYS A 303 6.81 3.19 22.15
C CYS A 303 8.27 3.58 22.38
N PRO A 304 9.18 3.20 21.46
CA PRO A 304 10.60 3.52 21.62
C PRO A 304 10.83 5.04 21.55
N THR A 305 11.81 5.52 22.32
CA THR A 305 12.27 6.92 22.23
C THR A 305 13.41 7.09 21.22
N THR A 306 14.14 6.00 20.96
CA THR A 306 15.27 5.93 20.02
C THR A 306 15.36 4.49 19.51
N ALA A 307 15.61 4.32 18.22
CA ALA A 307 15.91 3.04 17.61
C ALA A 307 16.96 3.23 16.50
N TYR A 308 17.93 2.32 16.42
CA TYR A 308 19.05 2.45 15.49
C TYR A 308 19.52 1.08 15.05
N HIS A 309 19.19 0.72 13.81
CA HIS A 309 19.57 -0.53 13.17
C HIS A 309 20.24 -0.25 11.82
N CYS A 310 21.01 -1.20 11.31
CA CYS A 310 21.73 -1.07 10.03
C CYS A 310 22.57 0.22 9.87
N ARG A 311 23.04 0.80 10.97
CA ARG A 311 23.75 2.09 11.00
C ARG A 311 22.90 3.27 10.51
N SER A 312 21.59 3.20 10.70
CA SER A 312 20.61 4.21 10.37
C SER A 312 19.71 4.48 11.59
N ASN A 313 19.13 5.68 11.65
CA ASN A 313 18.14 6.02 12.66
C ASN A 313 16.78 5.52 12.20
N ASP A 314 16.21 4.53 12.86
CA ASP A 314 14.95 3.91 12.45
C ASP A 314 13.81 4.94 12.49
N GLN A 315 12.98 4.93 11.46
CA GLN A 315 11.74 5.70 11.44
C GLN A 315 10.62 4.93 12.16
N PHE A 316 10.82 4.61 13.44
CA PHE A 316 9.94 3.72 14.21
C PHE A 316 8.49 4.19 14.38
N MET A 317 8.23 5.48 14.10
CA MET A 317 6.90 6.08 14.10
C MET A 317 6.19 5.98 12.75
N ASN A 318 6.81 5.33 11.77
CA ASN A 318 6.19 5.02 10.49
C ASN A 318 5.05 4.01 10.70
N TYR A 319 3.92 4.19 10.02
CA TYR A 319 2.80 3.26 10.12
C TYR A 319 3.17 1.83 9.68
N MET A 320 4.21 1.66 8.86
CA MET A 320 4.72 0.38 8.37
C MET A 320 5.73 -0.30 9.31
N ASP A 321 5.96 0.24 10.51
CA ASP A 321 6.64 -0.47 11.61
C ASP A 321 5.62 -1.22 12.51
N TYR A 322 6.09 -1.83 13.60
CA TYR A 322 5.32 -2.63 14.57
C TYR A 322 5.16 -2.01 15.96
N THR A 323 5.42 -0.71 16.08
CA THR A 323 5.18 0.06 17.30
C THR A 323 3.69 0.10 17.69
N ASP A 324 3.42 0.56 18.91
CA ASP A 324 2.05 0.75 19.38
C ASP A 324 1.35 1.85 18.59
N ASP A 325 0.01 1.78 18.48
CA ASP A 325 -0.78 2.74 17.70
C ASP A 325 -0.51 4.20 18.11
N SER A 326 -0.27 4.46 19.40
CA SER A 326 0.02 5.80 19.94
C SER A 326 1.39 6.37 19.56
N CYS A 327 2.25 5.55 18.95
CA CYS A 327 3.62 5.89 18.59
C CYS A 327 3.87 5.89 17.08
N MET A 328 2.83 5.59 16.29
CA MET A 328 2.82 5.75 14.83
C MET A 328 2.14 7.07 14.43
N ASN A 329 2.73 7.84 13.52
CA ASN A 329 2.14 9.13 13.13
C ASN A 329 2.50 9.62 11.71
N MET A 330 3.11 8.79 10.87
CA MET A 330 3.46 9.21 9.51
C MET A 330 3.60 8.07 8.49
N PHE A 331 3.28 8.40 7.24
CA PHE A 331 3.92 7.84 6.04
C PHE A 331 4.96 8.83 5.52
N SER A 332 5.93 8.35 4.73
CA SER A 332 6.91 9.19 4.05
C SER A 332 6.45 9.64 2.65
N GLU A 333 7.14 10.62 2.05
CA GLU A 333 6.89 11.07 0.67
C GLU A 333 7.17 9.93 -0.33
N GLY A 334 8.23 9.15 -0.13
CA GLY A 334 8.51 7.98 -0.95
C GLY A 334 7.44 6.89 -0.83
N GLN A 335 6.87 6.68 0.36
CA GLN A 335 5.72 5.79 0.53
C GLN A 335 4.47 6.33 -0.19
N LYS A 336 4.19 7.64 -0.11
CA LYS A 336 3.12 8.29 -0.88
C LYS A 336 3.28 8.02 -2.37
N GLU A 337 4.46 8.23 -2.93
CA GLU A 337 4.73 8.03 -4.35
C GLU A 337 4.41 6.60 -4.81
N ARG A 338 4.84 5.59 -4.03
CA ARG A 338 4.56 4.18 -4.32
C ARG A 338 3.09 3.84 -4.26
N MET A 339 2.37 4.31 -3.23
CA MET A 339 0.93 4.10 -3.12
C MET A 339 0.18 4.73 -4.31
N ARG A 340 0.55 5.96 -4.66
CA ARG A 340 -0.11 6.71 -5.75
C ARG A 340 0.15 6.13 -7.13
N ALA A 341 1.31 5.50 -7.34
CA ALA A 341 1.63 4.82 -8.60
C ALA A 341 0.62 3.72 -8.97
N LEU A 342 -0.04 3.10 -7.98
CA LEU A 342 -1.07 2.09 -8.24
C LEU A 342 -2.31 2.66 -8.94
N PHE A 343 -2.58 3.95 -8.75
CA PHE A 343 -3.78 4.63 -9.27
C PHE A 343 -3.54 5.32 -10.61
N ALA A 344 -2.27 5.49 -11.00
CA ALA A 344 -1.91 5.99 -12.32
C ALA A 344 -2.45 5.09 -13.44
N SER A 345 -2.57 5.63 -14.65
CA SER A 345 -2.97 4.83 -15.81
C SER A 345 -2.06 3.60 -15.98
N GLY A 346 -2.67 2.41 -16.12
CA GLY A 346 -1.94 1.14 -16.17
C GLY A 346 -1.44 0.61 -14.82
N GLY A 347 -1.62 1.37 -13.74
CA GLY A 347 -1.30 0.95 -12.37
C GLY A 347 -2.20 -0.17 -11.85
N GLY A 348 -1.70 -0.95 -10.88
CA GLY A 348 -2.37 -2.15 -10.37
C GLY A 348 -3.75 -1.92 -9.72
N ARG A 349 -4.12 -0.67 -9.44
CA ARG A 349 -5.41 -0.26 -8.87
C ARG A 349 -6.03 0.95 -9.61
N ALA A 350 -5.65 1.20 -10.87
CA ALA A 350 -6.10 2.35 -11.65
C ALA A 350 -7.64 2.49 -11.69
N ALA A 351 -8.37 1.36 -11.72
CA ALA A 351 -9.82 1.33 -11.76
C ALA A 351 -10.51 1.85 -10.48
N ILE A 352 -9.79 2.02 -9.36
CA ILE A 352 -10.34 2.60 -8.13
C ILE A 352 -10.43 4.13 -8.24
N ALA A 353 -9.43 4.78 -8.84
CA ALA A 353 -9.27 6.24 -8.84
C ALA A 353 -10.31 7.00 -9.68
N GLY A 354 -11.11 6.31 -10.49
CA GLY A 354 -12.13 6.89 -11.37
C GLY A 354 -13.58 6.76 -10.88
N ASN A 355 -13.82 6.37 -9.61
CA ASN A 355 -15.16 6.19 -9.05
C ASN A 355 -15.58 7.30 -8.08
#